data_AF-A0A2S2R592-F1
#
_entry.id   AF-A0A2S2R592-F1
#
_cell.length_a   1.000
_cell.length_b   1.000
_cell.length_c   1.000
_cell.angle_alpha   90.00
_cell.angle_beta   90.00
_cell.angle_gamma   90.00
#
_symmetry.space_group_name_H-M   'P 1'
#
loop_
_entity.id
_entity.type
_entity.pdbx_description
1 polymer ?
#
loop_
_entity_poly.entity_id
_entity_poly.type
_entity_poly.pdbx_seq_one_letter_code
_entity_poly.pdbx_strand_id
1 'polypeptide(L)'
;MLKNLTRINKPLPINLSQMMNLISQCDLLDPHQVNPEEIKLRSIGSSGGETDSNGIQTTTSNSLYSGILPGTKWCGSGDLATSYFDLGPEVKLDMCCRTHDLCPSKVRSYATRYNVTNNSMYTKSHCICDKTFFNCLKKANHPTGDLMGSIYFNILRVPCLDEKDGKTVFKLPPQY
;
A
#
# COMPACT_ATOMS: atom_id res chain seq x y z
N MET A 1 -16.84 13.89 -21.82
CA MET A 1 -17.91 13.92 -20.81
C MET A 1 -17.60 14.75 -19.54
N LEU A 2 -16.38 15.25 -19.31
CA LEU A 2 -16.02 15.93 -18.03
C LEU A 2 -15.98 17.48 -18.06
N LYS A 3 -16.15 18.14 -19.22
CA LYS A 3 -15.95 19.60 -19.33
C LYS A 3 -17.02 20.46 -18.63
N ASN A 4 -18.21 19.92 -18.38
CA ASN A 4 -19.30 20.67 -17.71
C ASN A 4 -19.28 20.55 -16.18
N LEU A 5 -18.66 19.51 -15.63
CA LEU A 5 -18.62 19.28 -14.17
C LEU A 5 -17.70 20.28 -13.46
N THR A 6 -16.64 20.75 -14.12
CA THR A 6 -15.71 21.78 -13.61
C THR A 6 -16.35 23.15 -13.41
N ARG A 7 -17.52 23.43 -14.02
CA ARG A 7 -18.29 24.66 -13.76
C ARG A 7 -19.12 24.58 -12.49
N ILE A 8 -19.60 23.40 -12.13
CA ILE A 8 -20.49 23.17 -10.97
C ILE A 8 -19.65 22.89 -9.72
N ASN A 9 -18.60 22.07 -9.86
CA ASN A 9 -17.64 21.77 -8.79
C ASN A 9 -16.22 21.98 -9.32
N LYS A 10 -15.61 23.11 -8.97
CA LYS A 10 -14.19 23.36 -9.27
C LYS A 10 -13.34 22.41 -8.41
N PRO A 11 -12.53 21.52 -9.02
CA PRO A 11 -11.66 20.65 -8.24
C PRO A 11 -10.61 21.50 -7.51
N LEU A 12 -10.48 21.29 -6.21
CA LEU A 12 -9.42 21.92 -5.42
C LEU A 12 -8.10 21.23 -5.75
N PRO A 13 -7.10 21.94 -6.31
CA PRO A 13 -5.78 21.37 -6.51
C PRO A 13 -5.13 21.15 -5.14
N ILE A 14 -4.72 19.91 -4.87
CA ILE A 14 -3.93 19.55 -3.69
C ILE A 14 -2.62 18.91 -4.15
N ASN A 15 -1.55 19.14 -3.39
CA ASN A 15 -0.24 18.56 -3.67
C ASN A 15 -0.15 17.12 -3.15
N LEU A 16 0.89 16.40 -3.56
CA LEU A 16 1.07 14.99 -3.19
C LEU A 16 1.14 14.77 -1.67
N SER A 17 1.75 15.68 -0.90
CA SER A 17 1.81 15.57 0.55
C SER A 17 0.42 15.63 1.19
N GLN A 18 -0.43 16.55 0.70
CA GLN A 18 -1.82 16.65 1.12
C GLN A 18 -2.63 15.40 0.73
N MET A 19 -2.40 14.86 -0.47
CA MET A 19 -3.02 13.60 -0.90
C MET A 19 -2.62 12.43 0.01
N MET A 20 -1.32 12.30 0.33
CA MET A 20 -0.83 11.25 1.22
C MET A 20 -1.40 11.38 2.64
N ASN A 21 -1.54 12.62 3.14
CA ASN A 21 -2.19 12.86 4.44
C ASN A 21 -3.64 12.38 4.41
N LEU A 22 -4.41 12.74 3.38
CA LEU A 22 -5.79 12.29 3.24
C LEU A 22 -5.88 10.75 3.16
N ILE A 23 -5.02 10.11 2.37
CA ILE A 23 -4.96 8.64 2.26
C ILE A 23 -4.64 8.01 3.61
N SER A 24 -3.71 8.56 4.38
CA SER A 24 -3.36 8.03 5.71
C SER A 24 -4.49 8.17 6.74
N GLN A 25 -5.40 9.12 6.56
CA GLN A 25 -6.56 9.25 7.45
C GLN A 25 -7.60 8.15 7.20
N CYS A 26 -7.63 7.55 6.00
CA CYS A 26 -8.51 6.42 5.72
C CYS A 26 -8.18 5.21 6.61
N ASP A 27 -6.96 5.11 7.14
CA ASP A 27 -6.58 4.06 8.09
C ASP A 27 -7.38 4.15 9.40
N LEU A 28 -7.90 5.34 9.76
CA LEU A 28 -8.78 5.53 10.93
C LEU A 28 -10.19 4.95 10.71
N LEU A 29 -10.56 4.71 9.46
CA LEU A 29 -11.84 4.12 9.09
C LEU A 29 -11.74 2.59 8.93
N ASP A 30 -10.55 2.03 9.15
CA ASP A 30 -10.32 0.61 9.00
C ASP A 30 -11.05 -0.16 10.12
N PRO A 31 -12.00 -1.04 9.79
CA PRO A 31 -12.78 -1.78 10.79
C PRO A 31 -11.89 -2.66 11.68
N HIS A 32 -10.69 -3.02 11.23
CA HIS A 32 -9.72 -3.80 12.02
C HIS A 32 -9.01 -2.98 13.11
N GLN A 33 -9.14 -1.65 13.11
CA GLN A 33 -8.66 -0.75 14.17
C GLN A 33 -9.71 -0.53 15.28
N VAL A 34 -10.95 -0.99 15.08
CA VAL A 34 -12.05 -0.84 16.05
C VAL A 34 -11.95 -1.93 17.12
N ASN A 35 -12.10 -1.54 18.39
CA ASN A 35 -12.13 -2.47 19.51
C ASN A 35 -13.19 -3.57 19.26
N PRO A 36 -12.86 -4.87 19.37
CA PRO A 36 -13.82 -5.95 19.25
C PRO A 36 -15.08 -5.78 20.13
N GLU A 37 -14.97 -5.11 21.27
CA GLU A 37 -16.11 -4.84 22.15
C GLU A 37 -17.13 -3.83 21.58
N GLU A 38 -16.70 -2.93 20.69
CA GLU A 38 -17.54 -1.90 20.08
C GLU A 38 -18.37 -2.43 18.89
N ILE A 39 -18.00 -3.60 18.34
CA ILE A 39 -18.63 -4.24 17.18
C ILE A 39 -19.96 -4.93 17.56
N LYS A 40 -20.19 -5.21 18.85
CA LYS A 40 -21.35 -5.97 19.34
C LYS A 40 -22.70 -5.29 19.12
N LEU A 41 -22.72 -3.99 18.82
CA LEU A 41 -23.96 -3.23 18.59
C LEU A 41 -24.37 -3.12 17.10
N ARG A 42 -23.54 -3.60 16.16
CA ARG A 42 -23.79 -3.38 14.72
C ARG A 42 -23.91 -4.64 13.85
N SER A 43 -23.64 -5.84 14.37
CA SER A 43 -23.75 -7.08 13.57
C SER A 43 -25.03 -7.87 13.85
N ILE A 44 -26.19 -7.31 13.49
CA ILE A 44 -27.31 -8.14 13.01
C ILE A 44 -27.18 -8.16 11.49
N GLY A 45 -26.52 -9.18 10.95
CA GLY A 45 -26.46 -9.45 9.52
C GLY A 45 -25.09 -9.29 8.87
N SER A 46 -24.23 -10.30 9.02
CA SER A 46 -23.62 -10.96 7.86
C SER A 46 -22.91 -12.23 8.32
N SER A 47 -23.49 -13.37 7.97
CA SER A 47 -22.93 -14.70 8.13
C SER A 47 -21.86 -14.96 7.07
N GLY A 48 -20.78 -15.66 7.42
CA GLY A 48 -19.89 -16.31 6.44
C GLY A 48 -18.40 -16.30 6.77
N GLY A 49 -18.00 -16.86 7.92
CA GLY A 49 -16.62 -17.25 8.18
C GLY A 49 -16.59 -18.75 8.47
N GLU A 50 -16.07 -19.54 7.53
CA GLU A 50 -15.83 -20.98 7.77
C GLU A 50 -14.71 -21.12 8.80
N THR A 51 -15.05 -21.71 9.94
CA THR A 51 -14.12 -22.07 11.00
C THR A 51 -13.86 -23.55 10.88
N ASP A 52 -12.65 -23.94 10.48
CA ASP A 52 -12.26 -25.35 10.53
C ASP A 52 -11.58 -25.66 11.86
N SER A 53 -12.08 -26.72 12.49
CA SER A 53 -11.71 -27.15 13.84
C SER A 53 -10.38 -27.90 13.81
N ASN A 54 -9.25 -27.19 13.73
CA ASN A 54 -7.93 -27.76 14.04
C ASN A 54 -6.82 -26.74 14.36
N GLY A 55 -7.11 -25.44 14.50
CA GLY A 55 -6.12 -24.46 15.00
C GLY A 55 -4.84 -24.33 14.15
N ILE A 56 -4.86 -24.80 12.90
CA ILE A 56 -3.76 -24.65 11.96
C ILE A 56 -4.12 -23.53 10.99
N GLN A 57 -3.47 -22.38 11.13
CA GLN A 57 -3.58 -21.28 10.19
C GLN A 57 -3.00 -21.75 8.86
N THR A 58 -3.86 -22.15 7.93
CA THR A 58 -3.48 -22.38 6.53
C THR A 58 -3.23 -21.03 5.85
N THR A 59 -2.13 -20.36 6.22
CA THR A 59 -1.51 -19.37 5.34
C THR A 59 -1.02 -20.16 4.12
N THR A 60 -1.88 -20.24 3.11
CA THR A 60 -1.69 -21.11 1.95
C THR A 60 -0.33 -20.83 1.32
N SER A 61 0.41 -21.91 1.05
CA SER A 61 1.65 -21.98 0.29
C SER A 61 1.64 -21.28 -1.07
N ASN A 62 0.48 -20.79 -1.52
CA ASN A 62 0.27 -20.05 -2.75
C ASN A 62 0.70 -18.57 -2.68
N SER A 63 0.72 -17.94 -1.50
CA SER A 63 1.12 -16.51 -1.36
C SER A 63 2.56 -16.25 -1.78
N LEU A 64 3.47 -17.18 -1.46
CA LEU A 64 4.89 -17.07 -1.80
C LEU A 64 5.14 -17.20 -3.31
N TYR A 65 4.40 -18.06 -4.01
CA TYR A 65 4.47 -18.20 -5.47
C TYR A 65 3.99 -16.94 -6.20
N SER A 66 3.06 -16.20 -5.60
CA SER A 66 2.59 -14.90 -6.11
C SER A 66 3.48 -13.71 -5.72
N GLY A 67 4.57 -13.95 -4.97
CA GLY A 67 5.47 -12.89 -4.53
C GLY A 67 4.86 -11.96 -3.48
N ILE A 68 3.91 -12.45 -2.69
CA ILE A 68 3.22 -11.72 -1.61
C ILE A 68 3.66 -12.31 -0.27
N LEU A 69 4.04 -11.45 0.68
CA LEU A 69 4.53 -11.89 1.98
C LEU A 69 3.44 -12.63 2.77
N PRO A 70 3.77 -13.75 3.44
CA PRO A 70 2.82 -14.48 4.25
C PRO A 70 2.16 -13.59 5.30
N GLY A 71 0.85 -13.78 5.49
CA GLY A 71 0.06 -13.00 6.43
C GLY A 71 -0.37 -11.62 5.93
N THR A 72 -0.07 -11.28 4.67
CA THR A 72 -0.42 -10.00 4.03
C THR A 72 -1.16 -10.24 2.72
N LYS A 73 -1.85 -9.22 2.21
CA LYS A 73 -2.49 -9.22 0.89
C LYS A 73 -1.90 -8.16 -0.05
N TRP A 74 -1.24 -7.14 0.49
CA TRP A 74 -0.72 -5.99 -0.25
C TRP A 74 0.81 -5.95 -0.31
N CYS A 75 1.53 -6.74 0.51
CA CYS A 75 2.99 -6.67 0.56
C CYS A 75 3.64 -7.58 -0.49
N GLY A 76 3.76 -7.10 -1.73
CA GLY A 76 4.45 -7.84 -2.78
C GLY A 76 4.39 -7.22 -4.17
N SER A 77 4.45 -8.07 -5.19
CA SER A 77 4.36 -7.62 -6.59
C SER A 77 2.90 -7.49 -7.03
N GLY A 78 2.28 -6.37 -6.67
CA GLY A 78 0.83 -6.18 -6.74
C GLY A 78 0.16 -6.61 -5.43
N ASP A 79 -1.13 -6.91 -5.49
CA ASP A 79 -1.93 -7.29 -4.33
C ASP A 79 -2.89 -8.45 -4.65
N LEU A 80 -3.28 -9.18 -3.60
CA LEU A 80 -4.33 -10.21 -3.62
C LEU A 80 -5.65 -9.68 -3.07
N ALA A 81 -5.73 -8.38 -2.77
CA ALA A 81 -6.84 -7.78 -2.07
C ALA A 81 -8.02 -7.60 -3.02
N THR A 82 -9.20 -8.00 -2.57
CA THR A 82 -10.44 -7.84 -3.34
C THR A 82 -11.10 -6.46 -3.11
N SER A 83 -10.70 -5.76 -2.04
CA SER A 83 -11.18 -4.43 -1.69
C SER A 83 -10.15 -3.67 -0.85
N TYR A 84 -10.33 -2.37 -0.68
CA TYR A 84 -9.47 -1.53 0.16
C TYR A 84 -9.34 -2.04 1.61
N PHE A 85 -10.43 -2.57 2.18
CA PHE A 85 -10.46 -3.08 3.55
C PHE A 85 -10.07 -4.56 3.64
N ASP A 86 -9.75 -5.19 2.51
CA ASP A 86 -9.36 -6.60 2.47
C ASP A 86 -7.87 -6.73 2.86
N LEU A 87 -7.63 -6.94 4.15
CA LEU A 87 -6.31 -7.10 4.74
C LEU A 87 -6.06 -8.54 5.17
N GLY A 88 -4.79 -8.93 5.20
CA GLY A 88 -4.31 -10.15 5.81
C GLY A 88 -4.28 -10.08 7.35
N PRO A 89 -3.96 -11.19 8.03
CA PRO A 89 -3.88 -11.25 9.49
C PRO A 89 -2.83 -10.30 10.08
N GLU A 90 -1.77 -9.97 9.35
CA GLU A 90 -0.77 -8.98 9.76
C GLU A 90 -1.21 -7.55 9.43
N VAL A 91 -2.37 -7.16 9.99
CA VAL A 91 -3.10 -5.91 9.65
C VAL A 91 -2.19 -4.69 9.59
N LYS A 92 -1.39 -4.43 10.64
CA LYS A 92 -0.53 -3.23 10.70
C LYS A 92 0.53 -3.20 9.60
N LEU A 93 1.11 -4.34 9.28
CA LEU A 93 2.09 -4.47 8.20
C LEU A 93 1.41 -4.31 6.84
N ASP A 94 0.27 -4.96 6.67
CA ASP A 94 -0.47 -4.97 5.40
C ASP A 94 -1.01 -3.58 5.05
N MET A 95 -1.44 -2.80 6.05
CA MET A 95 -1.80 -1.38 5.89
C MET A 95 -0.63 -0.52 5.37
N CYS A 96 0.60 -0.79 5.81
CA CYS A 96 1.79 -0.09 5.28
C CYS A 96 1.94 -0.33 3.77
N CYS A 97 1.77 -1.58 3.34
CA CYS A 97 1.89 -1.97 1.95
C CYS A 97 0.72 -1.45 1.11
N ARG A 98 -0.52 -1.54 1.61
CA ARG A 98 -1.72 -0.94 0.98
C ARG A 98 -1.52 0.55 0.70
N THR A 99 -1.04 1.29 1.70
CA THR A 99 -0.80 2.74 1.57
C THR A 99 0.27 3.05 0.53
N HIS A 100 1.33 2.23 0.49
CA HIS A 100 2.40 2.37 -0.51
C HIS A 100 1.91 2.03 -1.92
N ASP A 101 1.15 0.94 -2.07
CA ASP A 101 0.56 0.53 -3.33
C ASP A 101 -0.42 1.57 -3.86
N LEU A 102 -1.16 2.25 -3.00
CA LEU A 102 -2.10 3.30 -3.40
C LEU A 102 -1.44 4.68 -3.60
N CYS A 103 -0.11 4.75 -3.67
CA CYS A 103 0.62 5.99 -3.95
C CYS A 103 0.06 6.72 -5.19
N PRO A 104 -0.39 8.00 -5.07
CA PRO A 104 -1.00 8.73 -6.19
C PRO A 104 -0.06 8.93 -7.39
N SER A 105 1.24 9.04 -7.10
CA SER A 105 2.27 9.23 -8.10
C SER A 105 3.20 8.02 -8.15
N LYS A 106 3.00 7.19 -9.18
CA LYS A 106 3.78 5.99 -9.44
C LYS A 106 3.82 5.69 -10.93
N VAL A 107 4.85 4.97 -11.36
CA VAL A 107 4.98 4.38 -12.71
C VAL A 107 5.05 2.87 -12.57
N ARG A 108 4.03 2.18 -13.11
CA ARG A 108 3.95 0.71 -13.11
C ARG A 108 5.12 0.10 -13.88
N SER A 109 5.37 -1.19 -13.66
CA SER A 109 6.33 -1.95 -14.44
C SER A 109 6.06 -1.82 -15.95
N TYR A 110 7.11 -1.65 -16.73
CA TYR A 110 7.08 -1.50 -18.19
C TYR A 110 6.17 -0.38 -18.73
N ALA A 111 5.77 0.56 -17.89
CA ALA A 111 4.90 1.68 -18.26
C ALA A 111 5.69 2.98 -18.44
N THR A 112 5.13 3.89 -19.24
CA THR A 112 5.61 5.28 -19.36
C THR A 112 4.58 6.22 -18.76
N ARG A 113 5.00 7.09 -17.84
CA ARG A 113 4.19 8.16 -17.24
C ARG A 113 5.12 9.30 -16.83
N TYR A 114 4.64 10.54 -16.82
CA TYR A 114 5.45 11.72 -16.47
C TYR A 114 6.72 11.87 -17.35
N ASN A 115 6.66 11.42 -18.60
CA ASN A 115 7.78 11.39 -19.54
C ASN A 115 8.99 10.56 -19.06
N VAL A 116 8.77 9.61 -18.13
CA VAL A 116 9.77 8.62 -17.73
C VAL A 116 9.24 7.20 -17.99
N THR A 117 10.11 6.31 -18.45
CA THR A 117 9.78 4.91 -18.73
C THR A 117 10.36 4.01 -17.65
N ASN A 118 9.51 3.25 -16.97
CA ASN A 118 9.94 2.27 -16.00
C ASN A 118 10.24 0.92 -16.68
N ASN A 119 11.50 0.65 -17.00
CA ASN A 119 11.91 -0.63 -17.62
C ASN A 119 12.07 -1.79 -16.62
N SER A 120 11.73 -1.60 -15.35
CA SER A 120 11.86 -2.62 -14.31
C SER A 120 10.57 -3.45 -14.18
N MET A 121 10.70 -4.68 -13.70
CA MET A 121 9.59 -5.60 -13.41
C MET A 121 8.74 -5.20 -12.19
N TYR A 122 9.11 -4.13 -11.49
CA TYR A 122 8.43 -3.62 -10.29
C TYR A 122 7.97 -2.17 -10.49
N THR A 123 6.93 -1.77 -9.74
CA THR A 123 6.42 -0.39 -9.73
C THR A 123 7.40 0.54 -9.01
N LYS A 124 7.56 1.76 -9.55
CA LYS A 124 8.33 2.84 -8.92
C LYS A 124 7.39 3.92 -8.43
N SER A 125 7.32 4.10 -7.12
CA SER A 125 6.46 5.09 -6.45
C SER A 125 7.22 6.41 -6.21
N HIS A 126 6.52 7.45 -5.79
CA HIS A 126 7.15 8.73 -5.44
C HIS A 126 7.98 8.63 -4.16
N CYS A 127 9.08 9.39 -4.06
CA CYS A 127 10.00 9.30 -2.92
C CYS A 127 9.33 9.59 -1.55
N ILE A 128 8.28 10.42 -1.52
CA ILE A 128 7.46 10.66 -0.32
C ILE A 128 6.68 9.40 0.10
N CYS A 129 6.16 8.64 -0.86
CA CYS A 129 5.47 7.38 -0.59
C CYS A 129 6.47 6.35 -0.02
N ASP A 130 7.65 6.24 -0.62
CA ASP A 130 8.70 5.33 -0.15
C ASP A 130 9.21 5.70 1.24
N LYS A 131 9.39 6.99 1.54
CA LYS A 131 9.75 7.45 2.89
C LYS A 131 8.65 7.13 3.91
N THR A 132 7.39 7.34 3.54
CA THR A 132 6.25 7.00 4.40
C THR A 132 6.19 5.50 4.65
N PHE A 133 6.41 4.70 3.61
CA PHE A 133 6.45 3.25 3.68
C PHE A 133 7.56 2.74 4.61
N PHE A 134 8.79 3.23 4.44
CA PHE A 134 9.92 2.90 5.32
C PHE A 134 9.58 3.16 6.80
N ASN A 135 9.06 4.36 7.10
CA ASN A 135 8.69 4.73 8.46
C ASN A 135 7.55 3.87 9.01
N CYS A 136 6.58 3.50 8.17
CA CYS A 136 5.48 2.63 8.56
C CYS A 136 5.99 1.23 8.92
N LEU A 137 6.81 0.62 8.07
CA LEU A 137 7.43 -0.69 8.34
C LEU A 137 8.21 -0.69 9.66
N LYS A 138 9.01 0.36 9.92
CA LYS A 138 9.75 0.50 11.17
C LYS A 138 8.84 0.63 12.39
N LYS A 139 7.70 1.31 12.26
CA LYS A 139 6.72 1.44 13.35
C LYS A 139 5.91 0.17 13.58
N ALA A 140 5.69 -0.64 12.54
CA ALA A 140 4.98 -1.91 12.67
C ALA A 140 5.73 -2.89 13.57
N ASN A 141 7.07 -2.77 13.67
CA ASN A 141 7.94 -3.53 14.57
C ASN A 141 7.67 -5.04 14.51
N HIS A 142 7.72 -5.59 13.29
CA HIS A 142 7.39 -6.98 13.00
C HIS A 142 8.47 -7.63 12.10
N PRO A 143 8.90 -8.87 12.35
CA PRO A 143 9.96 -9.53 11.55
C PRO A 143 9.67 -9.57 10.04
N THR A 144 8.42 -9.83 9.65
CA THR A 144 8.00 -9.80 8.24
C THR A 144 8.11 -8.39 7.64
N GLY A 145 7.88 -7.35 8.45
CA GLY A 145 8.07 -5.95 8.04
C GLY A 145 9.54 -5.58 7.87
N ASP A 146 10.42 -6.06 8.75
CA ASP A 146 11.87 -5.89 8.59
C ASP A 146 12.39 -6.60 7.34
N LEU A 147 11.89 -7.81 7.06
CA LEU A 147 12.17 -8.51 5.81
C LEU A 147 11.72 -7.71 4.59
N MET A 148 10.49 -7.20 4.59
CA MET A 148 9.97 -6.37 3.49
C MET A 148 10.83 -5.12 3.27
N GLY A 149 11.18 -4.43 4.36
CA GLY A 149 12.05 -3.26 4.32
C GLY A 149 13.42 -3.58 3.74
N SER A 150 14.02 -4.70 4.14
CA SER A 150 15.31 -5.14 3.60
C SER A 150 15.24 -5.46 2.10
N ILE A 151 14.20 -6.18 1.65
CA ILE A 151 14.00 -6.49 0.24
C ILE A 151 13.85 -5.20 -0.58
N TYR A 152 12.98 -4.29 -0.16
CA TYR A 152 12.66 -3.09 -0.92
C TYR A 152 13.81 -2.07 -0.94
N PHE A 153 14.36 -1.74 0.23
CA PHE A 153 15.28 -0.62 0.39
C PHE A 153 16.75 -1.03 0.29
N ASN A 154 17.11 -2.27 0.66
CA ASN A 154 18.51 -2.70 0.72
C ASN A 154 18.90 -3.60 -0.46
N ILE A 155 18.06 -4.57 -0.81
CA ILE A 155 18.36 -5.56 -1.87
C ILE A 155 18.00 -5.01 -3.25
N LEU A 156 16.72 -4.69 -3.47
CA LEU A 156 16.24 -4.19 -4.76
C LEU A 156 16.60 -2.72 -4.98
N ARG A 157 16.78 -1.97 -3.89
CA ARG A 157 17.08 -0.53 -3.88
C ARG A 157 16.19 0.22 -4.88
N VAL A 158 14.88 0.00 -4.77
CA VAL A 158 13.90 0.49 -5.76
C VAL A 158 14.03 2.01 -5.92
N PRO A 159 14.31 2.52 -7.14
CA PRO A 159 14.35 3.96 -7.38
C PRO A 159 12.95 4.57 -7.28
N CYS A 160 12.86 5.78 -6.73
CA CYS A 160 11.62 6.52 -6.56
C CYS A 160 11.51 7.70 -7.55
N LEU A 161 10.29 8.16 -7.80
CA LEU A 161 10.05 9.38 -8.58
C LEU A 161 10.36 10.61 -7.72
N ASP A 162 11.15 11.51 -8.27
CA ASP A 162 11.46 12.83 -7.71
C ASP A 162 11.36 13.90 -8.81
N GLU A 163 11.29 15.16 -8.41
CA GLU A 163 11.33 16.30 -9.33
C GLU A 163 12.70 16.99 -9.27
N LYS A 164 13.36 17.12 -10.42
CA LYS A 164 14.64 17.83 -10.56
C LYS A 164 14.58 18.74 -11.78
N ASP A 165 14.84 20.03 -11.58
CA ASP A 165 14.84 21.05 -12.64
C ASP A 165 13.54 21.06 -13.48
N GLY A 166 12.40 20.87 -12.81
CA GLY A 166 11.07 20.81 -13.45
C GLY A 166 10.80 19.53 -14.23
N LYS A 167 11.66 18.52 -14.14
CA LYS A 167 11.51 17.21 -14.80
C LYS A 167 11.37 16.10 -13.76
N THR A 168 10.48 15.16 -14.04
CA THR A 168 10.38 13.92 -13.26
C THR A 168 11.58 13.02 -13.59
N VAL A 169 12.23 12.50 -12.57
CA VAL A 169 13.39 11.61 -12.69
C VAL A 169 13.26 10.44 -11.72
N PHE A 170 13.95 9.34 -12.00
CA PHE A 170 14.15 8.29 -11.01
C PHE A 170 15.39 8.58 -10.18
N LYS A 171 15.23 8.51 -8.87
CA LYS A 171 16.29 8.72 -7.87
C LYS A 171 16.48 7.45 -7.06
N LEU A 172 17.73 7.05 -6.87
CA LEU A 172 18.04 5.90 -6.00
C LEU A 172 17.65 6.20 -4.55
N PRO A 173 17.19 5.18 -3.79
CA PRO A 173 16.87 5.36 -2.39
C PRO A 173 18.15 5.71 -1.60
N PRO A 174 18.03 6.49 -0.51
CA PRO A 174 19.15 6.74 0.39
C PRO A 174 19.60 5.43 1.05
N GLN A 175 20.81 5.42 1.60
CA GLN A 175 21.26 4.33 2.47
C GLN A 175 20.60 4.53 3.84
N TYR A 176 19.82 3.54 4.27
CA TYR A 176 19.10 3.53 5.55
C TYR A 176 19.83 2.69 6.59
#